data_AF-A0A9D1I1M7-F1
#
_entry.id   AF-A0A9D1I1M7-F1
#
_cell.length_a   1.000
_cell.length_b   1.000
_cell.length_c   1.000
_cell.angle_alpha   90.00
_cell.angle_beta   90.00
_cell.angle_gamma   90.00
#
_symmetry.space_group_name_H-M   'P 1'
#
loop_
_entity.id
_entity.type
_entity.pdbx_description
1 polymer ?
#
loop_
_entity_poly.entity_id
_entity_poly.type
_entity_poly.pdbx_seq_one_letter_code
_entity_poly.pdbx_strand_id
1 'polypeptide(L)'
;MDFSKVKKSPVLLKEENRKFALDKNREIRGYLKIEADDSRGLVVVMADNVKFFPKGEYVYKLIFSGIKKEKRRYHMVGNVSLSAYGECEGSFRVNPLDLDGRGMGIWDFSSAIIAAMSTVNLHEALHPVLKGSFSVPRENFTLRKPAPADYSPFYNRVVLENCEIIVSSLKTFPFTAPFERDLTGASWKRISDISLFPVISPGSRALLEKYSHFIFGEREDCFLLGVPGRFLTEEHPDGGRSGFLLWQPILKSEKEPRKEELSTEERRRVTYGYWVAAINRYNGHIEEIPLIEG
;
A
#
# COMPACT_ATOMS: atom_id res chain seq x y z
N MET A 1 -2.64 6.82 31.65
CA MET A 1 -1.21 6.49 31.54
C MET A 1 -0.45 7.80 31.46
N ASP A 2 0.59 7.94 32.27
CA ASP A 2 1.33 9.18 32.47
C ASP A 2 2.38 9.31 31.35
N PHE A 3 2.11 10.16 30.35
CA PHE A 3 2.93 10.30 29.13
C PHE A 3 4.20 11.16 29.32
N SER A 4 4.62 11.38 30.56
CA SER A 4 5.58 12.42 30.93
C SER A 4 7.06 11.99 30.97
N LYS A 5 7.41 10.75 30.57
CA LYS A 5 8.78 10.22 30.76
C LYS A 5 9.43 9.50 29.58
N VAL A 6 9.28 9.98 28.35
CA VAL A 6 10.13 9.52 27.24
C VAL A 6 10.64 10.71 26.42
N LYS A 7 11.73 11.34 26.89
CA LYS A 7 12.55 12.23 26.05
C LYS A 7 13.29 11.36 25.03
N LYS A 8 12.64 11.05 23.90
CA LYS A 8 13.32 10.50 22.72
C LYS A 8 13.69 11.65 21.80
N SER A 9 14.98 11.97 21.77
CA SER A 9 15.50 12.93 20.79
C SER A 9 15.20 12.42 19.38
N PRO A 10 14.64 13.26 18.50
CA PRO A 10 14.39 12.87 17.13
C PRO A 10 15.71 12.55 16.42
N VAL A 11 15.71 11.50 15.61
CA VAL A 11 16.85 11.11 14.78
C VAL A 11 16.95 12.13 13.65
N LEU A 12 18.04 12.88 13.59
CA LEU A 12 18.27 13.84 12.52
C LEU A 12 18.63 13.10 11.23
N LEU A 13 17.92 13.42 10.15
CA LEU A 13 18.24 12.98 8.80
C LEU A 13 18.97 14.12 8.07
N LYS A 14 20.19 13.85 7.63
CA LYS A 14 21.04 14.79 6.90
C LYS A 14 20.88 14.59 5.40
N GLU A 15 21.06 15.66 4.66
CA GLU A 15 21.02 15.64 3.20
C GLU A 15 22.13 14.77 2.61
N GLU A 16 21.77 13.91 1.68
CA GLU A 16 22.69 13.10 0.88
C GLU A 16 22.73 13.57 -0.59
N ASN A 17 21.63 14.14 -1.11
CA ASN A 17 21.54 14.51 -2.51
C ASN A 17 20.76 15.82 -2.75
N ARG A 18 21.52 16.92 -2.88
CA ARG A 18 21.01 18.28 -3.17
C ARG A 18 20.20 18.36 -4.47
N LYS A 19 20.33 17.44 -5.43
CA LYS A 19 19.51 17.45 -6.66
C LYS A 19 18.01 17.35 -6.37
N PHE A 20 17.66 16.75 -5.23
CA PHE A 20 16.30 16.61 -4.73
C PHE A 20 15.89 17.71 -3.74
N ALA A 21 16.64 18.81 -3.62
CA ALA A 21 16.19 20.00 -2.88
C ALA A 21 15.23 20.85 -3.72
N LEU A 22 14.16 21.36 -3.11
CA LEU A 22 13.20 22.27 -3.74
C LEU A 22 13.84 23.65 -3.99
N ASP A 23 14.30 24.30 -2.92
CA ASP A 23 15.18 25.46 -2.96
C ASP A 23 16.64 25.00 -2.87
N LYS A 24 17.42 25.28 -3.92
CA LYS A 24 18.84 24.90 -4.02
C LYS A 24 19.73 25.63 -3.02
N ASN A 25 19.28 26.76 -2.48
CA ASN A 25 20.04 27.55 -1.51
C ASN A 25 19.81 27.08 -0.06
N ARG A 26 18.82 26.23 0.17
CA ARG A 26 18.51 25.64 1.48
C ARG A 26 18.89 24.16 1.49
N GLU A 27 19.28 23.65 2.65
CA GLU A 27 19.51 22.21 2.83
C GLU A 27 18.18 21.48 2.97
N ILE A 28 18.12 20.26 2.46
CA ILE A 28 17.05 19.35 2.84
C ILE A 28 17.30 18.93 4.29
N ARG A 29 16.28 19.04 5.14
CA ARG A 29 16.37 18.64 6.55
C ARG A 29 15.23 17.70 6.86
N GLY A 30 15.54 16.61 7.56
CA GLY A 30 14.50 15.71 8.03
C GLY A 30 14.77 15.25 9.44
N TYR A 31 13.73 14.71 10.05
CA TYR A 31 13.84 14.02 11.31
C TYR A 31 12.92 12.81 11.34
N LEU A 32 13.32 11.83 12.14
CA LEU A 32 12.60 10.59 12.33
C LEU A 32 12.37 10.39 13.82
N LYS A 33 11.12 10.14 14.20
CA LYS A 33 10.73 9.77 15.54
C LYS A 33 10.35 8.29 15.54
N ILE A 34 10.93 7.55 16.48
CA ILE A 34 10.65 6.13 16.66
C ILE A 34 10.10 5.92 18.07
N GLU A 35 8.83 5.58 18.16
CA GLU A 35 8.18 5.12 19.37
C GLU A 35 7.96 3.62 19.24
N ALA A 36 8.36 2.86 20.24
CA ALA A 36 8.28 1.40 20.18
C ALA A 36 8.20 0.85 21.60
N ASP A 37 7.29 -0.09 21.78
CA ASP A 37 7.13 -0.96 22.95
C ASP A 37 7.07 -2.43 22.49
N ASP A 38 6.82 -3.37 23.40
CA ASP A 38 6.79 -4.81 23.11
C ASP A 38 5.70 -5.26 22.13
N SER A 39 4.71 -4.40 21.86
CA SER A 39 3.52 -4.73 21.07
C SER A 39 3.42 -3.92 19.80
N ARG A 40 3.82 -2.65 19.83
CA ARG A 40 3.56 -1.68 18.76
C ARG A 40 4.73 -0.73 18.61
N GLY A 41 5.06 -0.46 17.35
CA GLY A 41 5.95 0.61 16.95
C GLY A 41 5.19 1.64 16.13
N LEU A 42 5.53 2.90 16.34
CA LEU A 42 5.13 4.03 15.53
C LEU A 42 6.40 4.73 15.03
N VAL A 43 6.55 4.79 13.72
CA VAL A 43 7.62 5.51 13.05
C VAL A 43 7.02 6.71 12.36
N VAL A 44 7.43 7.91 12.76
CA VAL A 44 7.04 9.16 12.12
C VAL A 44 8.26 9.78 11.48
N VAL A 45 8.17 10.12 10.21
CA VAL A 45 9.21 10.81 9.47
C VAL A 45 8.67 12.13 8.93
N MET A 46 9.45 13.18 9.07
CA MET A 46 9.14 14.48 8.50
C MET A 46 10.38 15.06 7.83
N ALA A 47 10.22 15.76 6.71
CA ALA A 47 11.29 16.50 6.09
C ALA A 47 10.79 17.80 5.44
N ASP A 48 11.71 18.75 5.26
CA ASP A 48 11.46 20.04 4.63
C ASP A 48 12.43 20.26 3.46
N ASN A 49 12.03 21.11 2.53
CA ASN A 49 12.76 21.50 1.34
C ASN A 49 13.02 20.34 0.35
N VAL A 50 12.14 19.33 0.34
CA VAL A 50 12.21 18.20 -0.60
C VAL A 50 11.56 18.58 -1.93
N LYS A 51 12.20 18.26 -3.05
CA LYS A 51 11.72 18.63 -4.38
C LYS A 51 10.43 17.90 -4.75
N PHE A 52 9.36 18.65 -4.99
CA PHE A 52 8.15 18.14 -5.61
C PHE A 52 8.32 18.01 -7.13
N PHE A 53 7.85 16.89 -7.69
CA PHE A 53 7.87 16.60 -9.11
C PHE A 53 6.41 16.57 -9.62
N PRO A 54 5.93 17.65 -10.27
CA PRO A 54 4.50 17.81 -10.56
C PRO A 54 3.89 16.75 -11.46
N LYS A 55 4.69 16.05 -12.28
CA LYS A 55 4.18 14.95 -13.11
C LYS A 55 4.34 13.59 -12.42
N GLY A 56 4.71 13.58 -11.15
CA GLY A 56 4.88 12.37 -10.36
C GLY A 56 6.11 11.55 -10.73
N GLU A 57 7.11 12.12 -11.41
CA GLU A 57 8.27 11.36 -11.92
C GLU A 57 9.08 10.65 -10.83
N TYR A 58 8.98 11.15 -9.58
CA TYR A 58 9.60 10.54 -8.41
C TYR A 58 8.62 10.48 -7.24
N VAL A 59 8.68 9.36 -6.51
CA VAL A 59 8.03 9.18 -5.21
C VAL A 59 9.09 8.94 -4.14
N TYR A 60 8.79 9.34 -2.90
CA TYR A 60 9.71 9.23 -1.78
C TYR A 60 9.34 8.07 -0.88
N LYS A 61 10.33 7.25 -0.51
CA LYS A 61 10.15 6.07 0.35
C LYS A 61 11.03 6.17 1.59
N LEU A 62 10.51 5.74 2.73
CA LEU A 62 11.31 5.51 3.94
C LEU A 62 11.86 4.08 3.93
N ILE A 63 13.17 3.95 4.11
CA ILE A 63 13.89 2.67 4.10
C ILE A 63 14.76 2.59 5.34
N PHE A 64 14.69 1.48 6.06
CA PHE A 64 15.62 1.16 7.13
C PHE A 64 16.71 0.21 6.63
N SER A 65 17.95 0.48 7.00
CA SER A 65 19.09 -0.38 6.71
C SER A 65 19.73 -0.90 8.00
N GLY A 66 20.03 -2.19 8.01
CA GLY A 66 20.55 -2.91 9.16
C GLY A 66 21.55 -3.98 8.75
N ILE A 67 22.19 -4.60 9.74
CA ILE A 67 23.10 -5.73 9.55
C ILE A 67 22.70 -6.83 10.53
N LYS A 68 22.46 -8.05 10.03
CA LYS A 68 22.22 -9.22 10.86
C LYS A 68 22.96 -10.42 10.27
N LYS A 69 23.72 -11.14 11.10
CA LYS A 69 24.60 -12.24 10.66
C LYS A 69 25.51 -11.82 9.49
N GLU A 70 26.15 -10.67 9.63
CA GLU A 70 27.08 -10.06 8.65
C GLU A 70 26.47 -9.70 7.28
N LYS A 71 25.18 -9.91 7.06
CA LYS A 71 24.50 -9.51 5.83
C LYS A 71 23.78 -8.18 6.04
N ARG A 72 24.09 -7.21 5.19
CA ARG A 72 23.32 -5.97 5.12
C ARG A 72 21.94 -6.25 4.53
N ARG A 73 20.91 -5.72 5.19
CA ARG A 73 19.52 -5.79 4.73
C ARG A 73 18.90 -4.41 4.69
N TYR A 74 17.93 -4.27 3.79
CA TYR A 74 17.10 -3.09 3.63
C TYR A 74 15.66 -3.50 3.80
N HIS A 75 14.90 -2.70 4.53
CA HIS A 75 13.48 -2.87 4.72
C HIS A 75 12.79 -1.57 4.32
N MET A 76 11.90 -1.64 3.33
CA MET A 76 11.07 -0.49 2.93
C MET A 76 9.92 -0.37 3.94
N VAL A 77 9.91 0.73 4.69
CA VAL A 77 8.90 1.01 5.73
C VAL A 77 7.60 1.51 5.09
N GLY A 78 7.70 2.35 4.06
CA GLY A 78 6.53 2.83 3.30
C GLY A 78 6.77 4.12 2.52
N ASN A 79 5.69 4.64 1.95
CA ASN A 79 5.68 5.86 1.15
C ASN A 79 5.62 7.09 2.04
N VAL A 80 6.40 8.11 1.70
CA VAL A 80 6.38 9.41 2.38
C VAL A 80 5.58 10.36 1.51
N SER A 81 4.50 10.91 2.07
CA SER A 81 3.67 11.92 1.41
C SER A 81 4.46 13.21 1.26
N LEU A 82 4.30 13.92 0.15
CA LEU A 82 5.00 15.16 -0.15
C LEU A 82 4.01 16.25 -0.55
N SER A 83 4.10 17.41 0.10
CA SER A 83 3.35 18.60 -0.27
C SER A 83 4.01 19.35 -1.43
N ALA A 84 3.24 20.18 -2.13
CA ALA A 84 3.76 21.04 -3.20
C ALA A 84 4.82 22.06 -2.71
N TYR A 85 4.86 22.33 -1.40
CA TYR A 85 5.80 23.26 -0.76
C TYR A 85 7.09 22.58 -0.28
N GLY A 86 7.24 21.28 -0.54
CA GLY A 86 8.45 20.53 -0.23
C GLY A 86 8.50 19.93 1.18
N GLU A 87 7.34 19.84 1.84
CA GLU A 87 7.21 19.17 3.14
C GLU A 87 6.86 17.70 2.93
N CYS A 88 7.66 16.82 3.52
CA CYS A 88 7.43 15.39 3.55
C CYS A 88 6.88 14.96 4.91
N GLU A 89 5.90 14.06 4.93
CA GLU A 89 5.41 13.40 6.14
C GLU A 89 5.09 11.92 5.88
N GLY A 90 5.41 11.07 6.84
CA GLY A 90 4.99 9.67 6.85
C GLY A 90 4.81 9.16 8.27
N SER A 91 3.75 8.39 8.50
CA SER A 91 3.44 7.78 9.80
C SER A 91 3.11 6.31 9.61
N PHE A 92 3.93 5.43 10.19
CA PHE A 92 3.89 4.00 9.95
C PHE A 92 3.75 3.23 11.26
N ARG A 93 2.73 2.37 11.34
CA ARG A 93 2.63 1.36 12.40
C ARG A 93 3.50 0.18 12.01
N VAL A 94 4.38 -0.24 12.92
CA VAL A 94 5.34 -1.31 12.68
C VAL A 94 5.32 -2.32 13.83
N ASN A 95 5.69 -3.56 13.55
CA ASN A 95 5.99 -4.55 14.58
C ASN A 95 7.48 -4.39 14.96
N PRO A 96 7.82 -3.89 16.16
CA PRO A 96 9.21 -3.63 16.51
C PRO A 96 10.01 -4.91 16.81
N LEU A 97 9.33 -6.03 17.08
CA LEU A 97 9.96 -7.33 17.31
C LEU A 97 10.31 -8.05 16.00
N ASP A 98 9.53 -7.80 14.95
CA ASP A 98 9.75 -8.33 13.60
C ASP A 98 9.36 -7.28 12.54
N LEU A 99 10.25 -6.31 12.35
CA LEU A 99 10.03 -5.17 11.48
C LEU A 99 9.96 -5.58 10.00
N ASP A 100 10.80 -6.53 9.58
CA ASP A 100 10.90 -6.94 8.17
C ASP A 100 10.05 -8.17 7.80
N GLY A 101 9.32 -8.75 8.78
CA GLY A 101 8.56 -9.99 8.60
C GLY A 101 9.46 -11.20 8.32
N ARG A 102 10.76 -11.10 8.63
CA ARG A 102 11.77 -12.16 8.43
C ARG A 102 12.61 -12.36 9.70
N GLY A 103 12.10 -11.89 10.84
CA GLY A 103 12.70 -11.99 12.15
C GLY A 103 13.72 -10.91 12.47
N MET A 104 13.79 -9.79 11.74
CA MET A 104 14.60 -8.63 12.16
C MET A 104 13.80 -7.67 13.02
N GLY A 105 14.19 -7.51 14.28
CA GLY A 105 13.61 -6.49 15.14
C GLY A 105 14.15 -5.10 14.80
N ILE A 106 13.52 -4.05 15.32
CA ILE A 106 13.91 -2.66 15.06
C ILE A 106 15.36 -2.36 15.53
N TRP A 107 15.85 -3.07 16.54
CA TRP A 107 17.23 -2.99 17.04
C TRP A 107 18.27 -3.55 16.06
N ASP A 108 17.86 -4.36 15.08
CA ASP A 108 18.77 -4.89 14.05
C ASP A 108 19.04 -3.85 12.94
N PHE A 109 18.35 -2.71 12.97
CA PHE A 109 18.50 -1.59 12.04
C PHE A 109 19.25 -0.43 12.70
N SER A 110 20.05 0.29 11.90
CA SER A 110 20.93 1.36 12.39
C SER A 110 20.91 2.62 11.53
N SER A 111 20.22 2.60 10.39
CA SER A 111 20.11 3.75 9.50
C SER A 111 18.71 3.87 8.93
N ALA A 112 18.22 5.09 8.85
CA ALA A 112 17.00 5.46 8.13
C ALA A 112 17.38 6.29 6.91
N ILE A 113 16.73 6.03 5.79
CA ILE A 113 16.99 6.66 4.49
C ILE A 113 15.64 7.08 3.92
N ILE A 114 15.50 8.36 3.55
CA ILE A 114 14.46 8.76 2.60
C ILE A 114 15.11 8.71 1.22
N ALA A 115 14.56 7.88 0.34
CA ALA A 115 15.05 7.72 -1.02
C ALA A 115 13.99 8.14 -2.04
N ALA A 116 14.42 8.85 -3.09
CA ALA A 116 13.60 9.10 -4.26
C ALA A 116 13.67 7.89 -5.20
N MET A 117 12.51 7.44 -5.65
CA MET A 117 12.32 6.33 -6.56
C MET A 117 11.61 6.83 -7.81
N SER A 118 12.19 6.55 -8.97
CA SER A 118 11.62 6.91 -10.28
C SER A 118 10.34 6.10 -10.53
N THR A 119 9.26 6.77 -10.91
CA THR A 119 8.01 6.12 -11.37
C THR A 119 8.04 5.84 -12.87
N VAL A 120 8.84 6.60 -13.61
CA VAL A 120 8.97 6.51 -15.07
C VAL A 120 10.03 5.49 -15.52
N ASN A 121 11.06 5.25 -14.71
CA ASN A 121 12.13 4.31 -15.02
C ASN A 121 12.38 3.34 -13.86
N LEU A 122 11.79 2.15 -13.93
CA LEU A 122 11.90 1.11 -12.90
C LEU A 122 13.32 0.53 -12.72
N HIS A 123 14.21 0.73 -13.70
CA HIS A 123 15.61 0.29 -13.61
C HIS A 123 16.53 1.35 -13.01
N GLU A 124 16.01 2.56 -12.79
CA GLU A 124 16.77 3.62 -12.14
C GLU A 124 17.04 3.25 -10.68
N ALA A 125 18.30 3.41 -10.26
CA ALA A 125 18.66 3.17 -8.87
C ALA A 125 17.94 4.15 -7.94
N LEU A 126 17.59 3.69 -6.73
CA LEU A 126 17.08 4.56 -5.68
C LEU A 126 18.10 5.64 -5.36
N HIS A 127 17.64 6.90 -5.27
CA HIS A 127 18.49 8.03 -4.90
C HIS A 127 18.31 8.34 -3.42
N PRO A 128 19.31 8.11 -2.55
CA PRO A 128 19.24 8.57 -1.17
C PRO A 128 19.15 10.10 -1.15
N VAL A 129 18.13 10.64 -0.50
CA VAL A 129 17.85 12.08 -0.40
C VAL A 129 18.25 12.57 0.98
N LEU A 130 17.80 11.84 2.01
CA LEU A 130 18.15 12.08 3.40
C LEU A 130 18.57 10.78 4.07
N LYS A 131 19.52 10.86 5.01
CA LYS A 131 19.98 9.71 5.79
C LYS A 131 20.29 10.11 7.22
N GLY A 132 19.92 9.24 8.16
CA GLY A 132 20.28 9.40 9.56
C GLY A 132 20.58 8.06 10.20
N SER A 133 21.42 8.10 11.23
CA SER A 133 21.75 6.92 12.03
C SER A 133 20.95 6.93 13.32
N PHE A 134 20.46 5.76 13.71
CA PHE A 134 19.74 5.59 14.96
C PHE A 134 20.16 4.29 15.64
N SER A 135 19.87 4.20 16.93
CA SER A 135 20.01 2.97 17.69
C SER A 135 18.83 2.86 18.64
N VAL A 136 18.16 1.71 18.61
CA VAL A 136 17.10 1.38 19.55
C VAL A 136 17.64 0.26 20.45
N PRO A 137 17.92 0.52 21.74
CA PRO A 137 18.38 -0.51 22.66
C PRO A 137 17.37 -1.65 22.76
N ARG A 138 17.84 -2.89 22.60
CA ARG A 138 17.00 -4.10 22.73
C ARG A 138 16.43 -4.26 24.14
N GLU A 139 17.12 -3.73 25.14
CA GLU A 139 16.74 -3.74 26.56
C GLU A 139 15.44 -2.97 26.84
N ASN A 140 15.04 -2.05 25.95
CA ASN A 140 13.76 -1.34 26.04
C ASN A 140 12.55 -2.24 25.79
N PHE A 141 12.78 -3.47 25.32
CA PHE A 141 11.74 -4.43 25.04
C PHE A 141 11.77 -5.52 26.10
N THR A 142 10.70 -5.63 26.90
CA THR A 142 10.53 -6.82 27.72
C THR A 142 10.15 -7.93 26.76
N LEU A 143 11.10 -8.83 26.49
CA LEU A 143 10.88 -10.09 25.74
C LEU A 143 9.93 -11.03 26.51
N ARG A 144 8.78 -10.52 26.96
CA ARG A 144 7.64 -11.30 27.42
C ARG A 144 7.29 -12.28 26.31
N LYS A 145 6.72 -13.42 26.70
CA LYS A 145 6.31 -14.52 25.80
C LYS A 145 6.01 -13.96 24.41
N PRO A 146 6.75 -14.40 23.37
CA PRO A 146 6.65 -13.78 22.06
C PRO A 146 5.18 -13.60 21.75
N ALA A 147 4.80 -12.38 21.36
CA ALA A 147 3.48 -12.15 20.81
C ALA A 147 3.21 -13.30 19.82
N PRO A 148 1.99 -13.86 19.79
CA PRO A 148 1.65 -14.89 18.82
C PRO A 148 2.20 -14.47 17.46
N ALA A 149 2.92 -15.38 16.80
CA ALA A 149 3.61 -15.05 15.57
C ALA A 149 2.62 -14.39 14.59
N ASP A 150 2.99 -13.20 14.10
CA ASP A 150 2.21 -12.50 13.10
C ASP A 150 2.58 -13.06 11.73
N TYR A 151 1.67 -13.84 11.17
CA TYR A 151 1.85 -14.43 9.83
C TYR A 151 1.32 -13.53 8.72
N SER A 152 0.74 -12.37 9.04
CA SER A 152 0.25 -11.39 8.06
C SER A 152 1.32 -11.01 7.03
N PRO A 153 2.60 -10.78 7.39
CA PRO A 153 3.65 -10.49 6.41
C PRO A 153 3.90 -11.62 5.39
N PHE A 154 3.70 -12.88 5.80
CA PHE A 154 3.80 -14.02 4.87
C PHE A 154 2.63 -13.99 3.89
N TYR A 155 1.39 -13.83 4.37
CA TYR A 155 0.21 -13.78 3.52
C TYR A 155 0.23 -12.58 2.57
N ASN A 156 0.61 -11.39 3.03
CA ASN A 156 0.75 -10.21 2.19
C ASN A 156 1.75 -10.45 1.05
N ARG A 157 2.86 -11.13 1.32
CA ARG A 157 3.83 -11.50 0.28
C ARG A 157 3.24 -12.48 -0.72
N VAL A 158 2.53 -13.52 -0.27
CA VAL A 158 1.87 -14.48 -1.17
C VAL A 158 0.85 -13.79 -2.06
N VAL A 159 0.08 -12.83 -1.52
CA VAL A 159 -0.85 -12.00 -2.29
C VAL A 159 -0.11 -11.21 -3.36
N LEU A 160 1.00 -10.55 -2.99
CA LEU A 160 1.82 -9.77 -3.92
C LEU A 160 2.41 -10.65 -5.04
N GLU A 161 2.99 -11.79 -4.70
CA GLU A 161 3.55 -12.76 -5.65
C GLU A 161 2.48 -13.22 -6.66
N ASN A 162 1.25 -13.49 -6.20
CA ASN A 162 0.13 -13.83 -7.09
C ASN A 162 -0.26 -12.67 -8.02
N CYS A 163 -0.27 -11.43 -7.53
CA CYS A 163 -0.50 -10.26 -8.38
C CYS A 163 0.61 -10.10 -9.44
N GLU A 164 1.88 -10.32 -9.08
CA GLU A 164 3.01 -10.25 -10.02
C GLU A 164 2.92 -11.34 -11.11
N ILE A 165 2.46 -12.55 -10.75
CA ILE A 165 2.18 -13.62 -11.72
C ILE A 165 1.12 -13.17 -12.73
N ILE A 166 0.03 -12.56 -12.26
CA ILE A 166 -0.99 -11.99 -13.15
C ILE A 166 -0.34 -10.94 -14.06
N VAL A 167 0.45 -10.02 -13.48
CA VAL A 167 1.16 -8.95 -14.21
C VAL A 167 2.00 -9.49 -15.36
N SER A 168 2.78 -10.55 -15.09
CA SER A 168 3.62 -11.19 -16.10
C SER A 168 2.82 -11.76 -17.28
N SER A 169 1.57 -12.14 -17.03
CA SER A 169 0.65 -12.71 -18.01
C SER A 169 -0.31 -11.67 -18.61
N LEU A 170 -0.23 -10.39 -18.22
CA LEU A 170 -1.18 -9.36 -18.63
C LEU A 170 -1.26 -9.12 -20.14
N LYS A 171 -0.22 -9.44 -20.92
CA LYS A 171 -0.24 -9.27 -22.38
C LYS A 171 -1.25 -10.19 -23.07
N THR A 172 -1.66 -11.29 -22.43
CA THR A 172 -2.60 -12.26 -22.99
C THR A 172 -4.05 -11.99 -22.61
N PHE A 173 -4.30 -11.14 -21.61
CA PHE A 173 -5.65 -10.83 -21.14
C PHE A 173 -6.27 -9.65 -21.90
N PRO A 174 -7.59 -9.73 -22.21
CA PRO A 174 -8.29 -8.65 -22.88
C PRO A 174 -8.38 -7.41 -22.00
N PHE A 175 -8.02 -6.25 -22.56
CA PHE A 175 -8.33 -4.95 -21.97
C PHE A 175 -9.85 -4.80 -21.81
N THR A 176 -10.28 -4.20 -20.71
CA THR A 176 -11.69 -3.90 -20.48
C THR A 176 -11.82 -2.51 -19.87
N ALA A 177 -12.89 -1.80 -20.23
CA ALA A 177 -13.31 -0.58 -19.54
C ALA A 177 -14.62 -0.92 -18.83
N PRO A 178 -14.55 -1.49 -17.62
CA PRO A 178 -15.70 -2.14 -17.02
C PRO A 178 -16.72 -1.12 -16.51
N PHE A 179 -16.31 0.12 -16.24
CA PHE A 179 -17.11 1.14 -15.56
C PHE A 179 -17.46 2.33 -16.47
N GLU A 180 -18.63 2.93 -16.25
CA GLU A 180 -19.07 4.18 -16.90
C GLU A 180 -18.29 5.40 -16.40
N ARG A 181 -18.01 5.43 -15.10
CA ARG A 181 -17.08 6.37 -14.48
C ARG A 181 -16.15 5.57 -13.58
N ASP A 182 -14.89 5.43 -13.97
CA ASP A 182 -13.89 4.76 -13.15
C ASP A 182 -13.37 5.73 -12.07
N LEU A 183 -13.67 5.44 -10.81
CA LEU A 183 -13.22 6.20 -9.65
C LEU A 183 -11.79 5.85 -9.21
N THR A 184 -11.18 4.82 -9.82
CA THR A 184 -9.87 4.29 -9.43
C THR A 184 -8.73 4.75 -10.33
N GLY A 185 -9.05 5.15 -11.58
CA GLY A 185 -8.11 5.50 -12.64
C GLY A 185 -7.19 4.37 -13.06
N ALA A 186 -7.64 3.13 -12.92
CA ALA A 186 -6.82 1.96 -13.17
C ALA A 186 -6.96 1.43 -14.60
N SER A 187 -5.92 0.77 -15.08
CA SER A 187 -5.98 0.02 -16.33
C SER A 187 -6.54 -1.37 -16.06
N TRP A 188 -7.77 -1.63 -16.51
CA TRP A 188 -8.50 -2.85 -16.18
C TRP A 188 -8.37 -3.95 -17.24
N LYS A 189 -8.28 -5.19 -16.78
CA LYS A 189 -8.35 -6.41 -17.61
C LYS A 189 -9.31 -7.40 -17.00
N ARG A 190 -10.00 -8.15 -17.86
CA ARG A 190 -10.89 -9.23 -17.44
C ARG A 190 -10.15 -10.57 -17.47
N ILE A 191 -10.22 -11.32 -16.38
CA ILE A 191 -9.56 -12.61 -16.22
C ILE A 191 -10.62 -13.68 -15.98
N SER A 192 -10.78 -14.58 -16.95
CA SER A 192 -11.73 -15.70 -16.87
C SER A 192 -11.18 -16.88 -16.08
N ASP A 193 -9.85 -17.02 -16.00
CA ASP A 193 -9.21 -18.05 -15.21
C ASP A 193 -9.19 -17.63 -13.74
N ILE A 194 -10.23 -18.04 -13.00
CA ILE A 194 -10.39 -17.72 -11.58
C ILE A 194 -9.32 -18.38 -10.69
N SER A 195 -8.55 -19.36 -11.20
CA SER A 195 -7.45 -19.98 -10.44
C SER A 195 -6.29 -19.02 -10.17
N LEU A 196 -6.18 -17.97 -10.99
CA LEU A 196 -5.18 -16.91 -10.83
C LEU A 196 -5.57 -15.89 -9.77
N PHE A 197 -6.79 -15.95 -9.20
CA PHE A 197 -7.25 -14.97 -8.24
C PHE A 197 -6.37 -14.96 -6.97
N PRO A 198 -5.77 -13.82 -6.58
CA PRO A 198 -5.01 -13.70 -5.33
C PRO A 198 -5.99 -13.83 -4.18
N VAL A 199 -5.94 -14.94 -3.44
CA VAL A 199 -6.92 -15.25 -2.37
C VAL A 199 -6.80 -14.24 -1.22
N ILE A 200 -7.53 -13.15 -1.32
CA ILE A 200 -7.63 -12.09 -0.29
C ILE A 200 -8.94 -12.14 0.51
N SER A 201 -9.93 -12.89 0.01
CA SER A 201 -11.26 -13.03 0.59
C SER A 201 -11.77 -14.45 0.39
N PRO A 202 -12.11 -15.19 1.46
CA PRO A 202 -12.86 -16.43 1.34
C PRO A 202 -14.26 -16.18 0.74
N GLY A 203 -14.90 -15.06 1.12
CA GLY A 203 -16.23 -14.67 0.66
C GLY A 203 -16.33 -14.35 -0.83
N SER A 204 -15.22 -14.09 -1.53
CA SER A 204 -15.25 -13.87 -2.98
C SER A 204 -15.42 -15.15 -3.79
N ARG A 205 -15.09 -16.32 -3.24
CA ARG A 205 -15.04 -17.58 -3.98
C ARG A 205 -16.36 -17.95 -4.67
N ALA A 206 -17.47 -17.85 -3.94
CA ALA A 206 -18.78 -18.19 -4.47
C ALA A 206 -19.19 -17.27 -5.65
N LEU A 207 -18.79 -15.99 -5.58
CA LEU A 207 -19.04 -15.00 -6.64
C LEU A 207 -18.16 -15.26 -7.86
N LEU A 208 -16.87 -15.55 -7.64
CA LEU A 208 -15.95 -15.92 -8.71
C LEU A 208 -16.41 -17.18 -9.45
N GLU A 209 -16.88 -18.19 -8.74
CA GLU A 209 -17.43 -19.42 -9.34
C GLU A 209 -18.73 -19.11 -10.11
N LYS A 210 -19.66 -18.36 -9.49
CA LYS A 210 -20.95 -17.98 -10.09
C LYS A 210 -20.81 -17.17 -11.38
N TYR A 211 -19.90 -16.19 -11.40
CA TYR A 211 -19.73 -15.29 -12.53
C TYR A 211 -18.57 -15.69 -13.45
N SER A 212 -17.71 -16.63 -13.03
CA SER A 212 -16.61 -17.23 -13.79
C SER A 212 -15.59 -16.22 -14.34
N HIS A 213 -15.36 -15.12 -13.62
CA HIS A 213 -14.30 -14.17 -13.91
C HIS A 213 -14.05 -13.23 -12.73
N PHE A 214 -12.96 -12.48 -12.81
CA PHE A 214 -12.72 -11.25 -12.06
C PHE A 214 -12.10 -10.19 -12.96
N ILE A 215 -11.96 -8.98 -12.46
CA ILE A 215 -11.18 -7.93 -13.12
C ILE A 215 -9.94 -7.59 -12.29
N PHE A 216 -8.85 -7.29 -12.99
CA PHE A 216 -7.58 -6.89 -12.42
C PHE A 216 -7.22 -5.50 -12.95
N GLY A 217 -6.99 -4.57 -12.06
CA GLY A 217 -6.62 -3.19 -12.36
C GLY A 217 -5.19 -2.90 -11.97
N GLU A 218 -4.44 -2.23 -12.84
CA GLU A 218 -3.11 -1.72 -12.52
C GLU A 218 -3.12 -0.20 -12.31
N ARG A 219 -2.48 0.22 -11.22
CA ARG A 219 -2.14 1.61 -10.89
C ARG A 219 -0.68 1.68 -10.43
N GLU A 220 -0.07 2.87 -10.41
CA GLU A 220 1.36 3.01 -10.06
C GLU A 220 1.71 2.47 -8.66
N ASP A 221 0.83 2.73 -7.70
CA ASP A 221 1.02 2.48 -6.27
C ASP A 221 0.30 1.22 -5.75
N CYS A 222 -0.72 0.72 -6.47
CA CYS A 222 -1.51 -0.43 -6.06
C CYS A 222 -1.98 -1.30 -7.23
N PHE A 223 -2.24 -2.57 -6.92
CA PHE A 223 -3.07 -3.45 -7.73
C PHE A 223 -4.51 -3.39 -7.22
N LEU A 224 -5.47 -3.48 -8.14
CA LEU A 224 -6.88 -3.47 -7.82
C LEU A 224 -7.51 -4.79 -8.25
N LEU A 225 -8.32 -5.39 -7.38
CA LEU A 225 -9.08 -6.60 -7.68
C LEU A 225 -10.56 -6.26 -7.65
N GLY A 226 -11.26 -6.55 -8.74
CA GLY A 226 -12.72 -6.44 -8.81
C GLY A 226 -13.37 -7.81 -8.85
N VAL A 227 -14.16 -8.13 -7.82
CA VAL A 227 -14.99 -9.32 -7.77
C VAL A 227 -16.39 -8.97 -8.26
N PRO A 228 -16.94 -9.70 -9.23
CA PRO A 228 -18.27 -9.43 -9.76
C PRO A 228 -19.36 -9.62 -8.68
N GLY A 229 -20.32 -8.71 -8.66
CA GLY A 229 -21.45 -8.80 -7.72
C GLY A 229 -22.39 -7.61 -7.82
N ARG A 230 -23.62 -7.81 -7.36
CA ARG A 230 -24.63 -6.77 -7.19
C ARG A 230 -24.35 -5.99 -5.91
N PHE A 231 -24.95 -4.79 -5.81
CA PHE A 231 -24.89 -3.98 -4.60
C PHE A 231 -25.86 -4.51 -3.52
N LEU A 232 -25.58 -5.72 -3.05
CA LEU A 232 -26.36 -6.49 -2.09
C LEU A 232 -25.45 -7.01 -0.97
N THR A 233 -25.97 -7.11 0.24
CA THR A 233 -25.19 -7.57 1.41
C THR A 233 -24.73 -9.02 1.23
N GLU A 234 -25.52 -9.86 0.56
CA GLU A 234 -25.21 -11.26 0.31
C GLU A 234 -24.11 -11.45 -0.74
N GLU A 235 -23.91 -10.46 -1.62
CA GLU A 235 -22.89 -10.47 -2.66
C GLU A 235 -21.71 -9.53 -2.34
N HIS A 236 -21.64 -9.01 -1.11
CA HIS A 236 -20.54 -8.19 -0.61
C HIS A 236 -19.49 -9.11 0.04
N PRO A 237 -18.28 -9.31 -0.55
CA PRO A 237 -17.29 -10.25 -0.03
C PRO A 237 -16.96 -9.98 1.44
N ASP A 238 -17.21 -10.97 2.31
CA ASP A 238 -17.02 -10.93 3.76
C ASP A 238 -17.65 -9.72 4.49
N GLY A 239 -18.64 -9.06 3.85
CA GLY A 239 -19.20 -7.80 4.32
C GLY A 239 -18.20 -6.63 4.32
N GLY A 240 -17.20 -6.67 3.42
CA GLY A 240 -16.19 -5.61 3.26
C GLY A 240 -14.96 -5.74 4.16
N ARG A 241 -14.98 -6.66 5.13
CA ARG A 241 -13.86 -6.88 6.07
C ARG A 241 -12.57 -7.38 5.40
N SER A 242 -12.66 -7.89 4.18
CA SER A 242 -11.53 -8.33 3.35
C SER A 242 -11.00 -7.23 2.42
N GLY A 243 -11.44 -5.98 2.57
CA GLY A 243 -10.96 -4.82 1.80
C GLY A 243 -11.79 -4.49 0.55
N PHE A 244 -12.81 -5.29 0.23
CA PHE A 244 -13.77 -5.02 -0.83
C PHE A 244 -14.76 -3.92 -0.43
N LEU A 245 -14.31 -2.67 -0.36
CA LEU A 245 -15.08 -1.56 0.20
C LEU A 245 -15.77 -0.69 -0.86
N LEU A 246 -15.22 -0.64 -2.08
CA LEU A 246 -15.79 0.13 -3.18
C LEU A 246 -16.66 -0.78 -4.05
N TRP A 247 -17.84 -0.32 -4.44
CA TRP A 247 -18.63 -0.97 -5.48
C TRP A 247 -18.84 -0.03 -6.64
N GLN A 248 -18.62 -0.51 -7.87
CA GLN A 248 -18.83 0.26 -9.09
C GLN A 248 -19.70 -0.53 -10.08
N PRO A 249 -20.76 0.10 -10.64
CA PRO A 249 -21.62 -0.53 -11.64
C PRO A 249 -20.92 -0.67 -12.99
N ILE A 250 -21.27 -1.70 -13.75
CA ILE A 250 -20.72 -1.88 -15.10
C ILE A 250 -21.27 -0.88 -16.13
N LEU A 251 -20.55 -0.68 -17.23
CA LEU A 251 -21.02 0.03 -18.41
C LEU A 251 -22.34 -0.59 -18.92
N LYS A 252 -23.38 0.23 -19.11
CA LYS A 252 -24.71 -0.22 -19.54
C LYS A 252 -24.64 -0.88 -20.92
N SER A 253 -25.29 -2.03 -21.09
CA SER A 253 -25.74 -2.47 -22.42
C SER A 253 -27.08 -1.80 -22.73
N GLU A 254 -27.32 -1.38 -23.98
CA GLU A 254 -28.52 -0.62 -24.42
C GLU A 254 -29.88 -1.32 -24.18
N LYS A 255 -29.92 -2.50 -23.55
CA LYS A 255 -31.10 -3.35 -23.37
C LYS A 255 -31.74 -3.31 -21.98
N GLU A 256 -31.30 -2.44 -21.06
CA GLU A 256 -31.93 -2.31 -19.74
C GLU A 256 -33.16 -1.38 -19.76
N PRO A 257 -34.29 -1.75 -19.11
CA PRO A 257 -35.49 -0.91 -19.05
C PRO A 257 -35.20 0.42 -18.33
N ARG A 258 -35.93 1.48 -18.72
CA ARG A 258 -35.78 2.84 -18.18
C ARG A 258 -35.90 2.82 -16.65
N LYS A 259 -34.82 3.21 -15.95
CA LYS A 259 -34.66 3.12 -14.49
C LYS A 259 -35.66 3.94 -13.67
N GLU A 260 -36.46 4.80 -14.31
CA GLU A 260 -37.36 5.76 -13.67
C GLU A 260 -38.51 5.12 -12.89
N GLU A 261 -38.85 3.85 -13.13
CA GLU A 261 -40.00 3.17 -12.50
C GLU A 261 -39.65 2.16 -11.38
N LEU A 262 -38.37 1.81 -11.18
CA LEU A 262 -37.96 0.79 -10.21
C LEU A 262 -37.65 1.37 -8.83
N SER A 263 -38.07 0.69 -7.76
CA SER A 263 -37.70 1.01 -6.37
C SER A 263 -36.19 0.83 -6.13
N THR A 264 -35.66 1.43 -5.04
CA THR A 264 -34.23 1.33 -4.68
C THR A 264 -33.76 -0.12 -4.52
N GLU A 265 -34.58 -1.00 -3.96
CA GLU A 265 -34.22 -2.42 -3.79
C GLU A 265 -34.21 -3.19 -5.11
N GLU A 266 -35.19 -2.94 -5.98
CA GLU A 266 -35.24 -3.55 -7.30
C GLU A 266 -34.04 -3.11 -8.15
N ARG A 267 -33.69 -1.82 -8.08
CA ARG A 267 -32.47 -1.28 -8.71
C ARG A 267 -31.20 -1.99 -8.23
N ARG A 268 -31.08 -2.28 -6.92
CA ARG A 268 -29.93 -3.03 -6.37
C ARG A 268 -29.87 -4.48 -6.84
N ARG A 269 -31.03 -5.11 -7.07
CA ARG A 269 -31.13 -6.49 -7.56
C ARG A 269 -30.80 -6.64 -9.04
N VAL A 270 -31.06 -5.60 -9.84
CA VAL A 270 -30.77 -5.63 -11.29
C VAL A 270 -29.42 -5.03 -11.64
N THR A 271 -28.92 -4.07 -10.87
CA THR A 271 -27.65 -3.39 -11.19
C THR A 271 -26.47 -4.28 -10.82
N TYR A 272 -25.72 -4.67 -11.85
CA TYR A 272 -24.53 -5.48 -11.73
C TYR A 272 -23.26 -4.62 -11.76
N GLY A 273 -22.21 -5.07 -11.09
CA GLY A 273 -20.99 -4.30 -10.88
C GLY A 273 -19.85 -5.15 -10.37
N TYR A 274 -18.83 -4.47 -9.86
CA TYR A 274 -17.69 -5.09 -9.20
C TYR A 274 -17.47 -4.46 -7.83
N TRP A 275 -17.28 -5.33 -6.84
CA TRP A 275 -16.68 -4.96 -5.56
C TRP A 275 -15.17 -4.91 -5.73
N VAL A 276 -14.55 -3.81 -5.34
CA VAL A 276 -13.12 -3.54 -5.58
C VAL A 276 -12.36 -3.47 -4.26
N ALA A 277 -11.18 -4.08 -4.25
CA ALA A 277 -10.18 -4.00 -3.18
C ALA A 277 -8.83 -3.51 -3.75
N ALA A 278 -8.06 -2.76 -2.96
CA ALA A 278 -6.71 -2.32 -3.30
C ALA A 278 -5.66 -3.13 -2.54
N ILE A 279 -4.60 -3.51 -3.26
CA ILE A 279 -3.42 -4.19 -2.75
C ILE A 279 -2.23 -3.30 -3.02
N ASN A 280 -1.51 -2.92 -1.98
CA ASN A 280 -0.30 -2.13 -2.10
C ASN A 280 0.77 -2.87 -2.89
N ARG A 281 1.30 -2.22 -3.93
CA ARG A 281 2.23 -2.83 -4.89
C ARG A 281 3.61 -3.15 -4.28
N TYR A 282 3.93 -2.62 -3.10
CA TYR A 282 5.26 -2.72 -2.50
C TYR A 282 5.35 -3.75 -1.38
N ASN A 283 4.25 -3.97 -0.65
CA ASN A 283 4.24 -4.85 0.52
C ASN A 283 3.10 -5.88 0.51
N GLY A 284 2.20 -5.83 -0.48
CA GLY A 284 1.07 -6.75 -0.59
C GLY A 284 -0.03 -6.55 0.46
N HIS A 285 0.03 -5.46 1.23
CA HIS A 285 -0.97 -5.12 2.22
C HIS A 285 -2.27 -4.69 1.54
N ILE A 286 -3.41 -5.15 2.04
CA ILE A 286 -4.74 -4.72 1.57
C ILE A 286 -5.04 -3.37 2.20
N GLU A 287 -5.26 -2.35 1.38
CA GLU A 287 -5.44 -0.97 1.81
C GLU A 287 -6.81 -0.45 1.39
N GLU A 288 -7.30 0.59 2.08
CA GLU A 288 -8.46 1.34 1.61
C GLU A 288 -8.11 2.01 0.28
N ILE A 289 -9.04 1.99 -0.67
CA ILE A 289 -8.80 2.50 -2.02
C ILE A 289 -8.62 4.02 -1.96
N PRO A 290 -7.48 4.57 -2.41
CA PRO A 290 -7.34 6.00 -2.64
C PRO A 290 -8.21 6.34 -3.86
N LEU A 291 -9.39 6.92 -3.61
CA LEU A 291 -10.29 7.38 -4.67
C LEU A 291 -9.70 8.63 -5.31
N ILE A 292 -9.87 8.77 -6.63
CA ILE A 292 -9.52 10.01 -7.31
C ILE A 292 -10.65 11.01 -7.02
N GLU A 293 -10.33 12.15 -6.40
CA GLU A 293 -11.29 13.25 -6.29
C GLU A 293 -11.66 13.70 -7.71
N GLY A 294 -12.96 13.62 -8.00
CA GLY A 294 -13.51 13.83 -9.34
C GLY A 294 -13.93 15.25 -9.63
#